data_AF-A0A399Q265-F1
#
_entry.id   AF-A0A399Q265-F1
#
_cell.length_a   1.000
_cell.length_b   1.000
_cell.length_c   1.000
_cell.angle_alpha   90.00
_cell.angle_beta   90.00
_cell.angle_gamma   90.00
#
_symmetry.space_group_name_H-M   'P 1'
#
loop_
_entity.id
_entity.type
_entity.pdbx_description
1 polymer ?
#
loop_
_entity_poly.entity_id
_entity_poly.type
_entity_poly.pdbx_seq_one_letter_code
_entity_poly.pdbx_strand_id
1 'polypeptide(L)'
;ATAPEAALAPEAAAGTPRAPDPTTRRRLLRPAALAGAPAGILLVIGLGVASTAGAFDDPTAASSTTAPGATSTPRGQAMGTPDGRRVSPIPAFTATAPPHTPASEEEMAEAYRREADSSWELFSSLVDGGAVRPDVTLERVVSEEDFPDQQVECLRSEGIEASVIGGGGITYDDGDPIAIWSCQARFPMEQPEPLDDAELAYPHDYIVSFLLPCYAVEGEPYTGPVPSREDFIAEARASYPWSPIPDRMTGALSSRCPSQPPGMG
;
A
#
# COMPACT_ATOMS: atom_id res chain seq x y z
N ALA A 1 43.47 -18.48 -75.12
CA ALA A 1 43.06 -19.46 -76.14
C ALA A 1 42.05 -20.39 -75.51
N THR A 2 40.86 -20.43 -76.13
CA THR A 2 39.87 -21.53 -76.14
C THR A 2 39.15 -21.88 -74.82
N ALA A 3 37.94 -21.34 -74.68
CA ALA A 3 36.79 -21.95 -73.98
C ALA A 3 36.27 -23.17 -74.76
N PRO A 4 35.40 -24.01 -74.18
CA PRO A 4 33.95 -23.87 -74.41
C PRO A 4 33.15 -24.25 -73.13
N GLU A 5 31.82 -24.22 -73.01
CA GLU A 5 30.71 -24.26 -73.96
C GLU A 5 29.45 -23.70 -73.27
N ALA A 6 28.53 -23.18 -74.09
CA ALA A 6 27.33 -22.43 -73.74
C ALA A 6 26.09 -23.31 -73.51
N ALA A 7 25.07 -22.76 -72.82
CA ALA A 7 23.62 -22.98 -73.04
C ALA A 7 22.84 -22.14 -72.00
N LEU A 8 22.13 -21.07 -72.36
CA LEU A 8 20.76 -20.96 -72.96
C LEU A 8 19.73 -20.47 -71.91
N ALA A 9 19.34 -19.19 -72.04
CA ALA A 9 17.97 -18.58 -72.05
C ALA A 9 16.92 -18.93 -70.95
N PRO A 10 15.75 -18.24 -70.87
CA PRO A 10 15.40 -16.84 -71.14
C PRO A 10 14.65 -16.15 -69.98
N GLU A 11 14.40 -14.85 -70.18
CA GLU A 11 13.50 -13.92 -69.47
C GLU A 11 12.08 -14.47 -69.21
N ALA A 12 11.54 -14.23 -68.00
CA ALA A 12 10.10 -14.33 -67.73
C ALA A 12 9.65 -13.31 -66.66
N ALA A 13 8.99 -12.27 -67.17
CA ALA A 13 7.83 -11.53 -66.67
C ALA A 13 7.56 -11.42 -65.16
N ALA A 14 7.46 -10.15 -64.74
CA ALA A 14 6.84 -9.68 -63.51
C ALA A 14 5.37 -10.15 -63.39
N GLY A 15 5.06 -10.79 -62.25
CA GLY A 15 3.70 -11.10 -61.81
C GLY A 15 3.43 -10.39 -60.48
N THR A 16 2.38 -9.57 -60.46
CA THR A 16 1.89 -8.80 -59.31
C THR A 16 1.42 -9.70 -58.15
N PRO A 17 1.67 -9.35 -56.88
CA PRO A 17 1.17 -10.11 -55.73
C PRO A 17 -0.35 -10.05 -55.60
N ARG A 18 -0.98 -11.22 -55.45
CA ARG A 18 -2.42 -11.42 -55.23
C ARG A 18 -2.74 -11.25 -53.74
N ALA A 19 -3.76 -10.46 -53.41
CA ALA A 19 -4.25 -10.29 -52.05
C ALA A 19 -4.82 -11.62 -51.48
N PRO A 20 -4.65 -11.90 -50.17
CA PRO A 20 -5.22 -13.09 -49.53
C PRO A 20 -6.72 -12.96 -49.25
N ASP A 21 -7.43 -14.04 -49.55
CA ASP A 21 -8.88 -14.25 -49.41
C ASP A 21 -9.25 -14.63 -47.96
N PRO A 22 -10.22 -13.95 -47.28
CA PRO A 22 -10.53 -14.18 -45.88
C PRO A 22 -11.69 -15.17 -45.69
N THR A 23 -11.48 -16.46 -45.94
CA THR A 23 -12.42 -17.48 -45.43
C THR A 23 -11.73 -18.78 -45.10
N THR A 24 -11.38 -19.04 -43.84
CA THR A 24 -11.19 -20.43 -43.37
C THR A 24 -11.46 -20.60 -41.86
N ARG A 25 -12.61 -21.22 -41.58
CA ARG A 25 -12.91 -22.17 -40.49
C ARG A 25 -13.12 -21.64 -39.06
N ARG A 26 -14.40 -21.38 -38.76
CA ARG A 26 -15.02 -21.63 -37.44
C ARG A 26 -14.81 -23.09 -37.02
N ARG A 27 -14.13 -23.32 -35.89
CA ARG A 27 -14.27 -24.56 -35.12
C ARG A 27 -15.25 -24.32 -33.97
N LEU A 28 -16.36 -25.05 -34.02
CA LEU A 28 -17.35 -25.15 -32.96
C LEU A 28 -16.73 -25.90 -31.77
N LEU A 29 -16.53 -25.21 -30.65
CA LEU A 29 -16.31 -25.84 -29.35
C LEU A 29 -17.67 -26.14 -28.72
N ARG A 30 -17.84 -27.38 -28.26
CA ARG A 30 -19.03 -27.88 -27.57
C ARG A 30 -19.14 -27.25 -26.18
N PRO A 31 -20.35 -27.05 -25.64
CA PRO A 31 -20.54 -26.60 -24.28
C PRO A 31 -20.30 -27.77 -23.32
N ALA A 32 -19.25 -27.68 -22.51
CA ALA A 32 -19.13 -28.47 -21.28
C ALA A 32 -19.71 -27.62 -20.15
N ALA A 33 -20.68 -28.19 -19.43
CA ALA A 33 -21.33 -27.56 -18.29
C ALA A 33 -20.30 -27.25 -17.19
N LEU A 34 -20.13 -25.97 -16.85
CA LEU A 34 -19.40 -25.54 -15.67
C LEU A 34 -20.38 -25.40 -14.51
N ALA A 35 -20.11 -26.20 -13.48
CA ALA A 35 -20.66 -26.01 -12.14
C ALA A 35 -20.11 -24.68 -11.57
N GLY A 36 -20.96 -24.00 -10.81
CA GLY A 36 -20.81 -22.59 -10.42
C GLY A 36 -19.48 -22.22 -9.78
N ALA A 37 -18.97 -21.07 -10.19
CA ALA A 37 -17.93 -20.32 -9.52
C ALA A 37 -18.56 -19.23 -8.62
N PRO A 38 -17.91 -18.86 -7.51
CA PRO A 38 -18.42 -17.84 -6.61
C PRO A 38 -18.26 -16.43 -7.21
N ALA A 39 -19.28 -15.59 -7.05
CA ALA A 39 -19.17 -14.15 -7.26
C ALA A 39 -18.02 -13.60 -6.39
N GLY A 40 -16.96 -13.12 -7.03
CA GLY A 40 -15.81 -12.50 -6.37
C GLY A 40 -16.08 -11.03 -6.10
N ILE A 41 -16.21 -10.64 -4.84
CA ILE A 41 -16.23 -9.24 -4.42
C ILE A 41 -14.80 -8.85 -4.05
N LEU A 42 -14.19 -7.94 -4.80
CA LEU A 42 -12.97 -7.25 -4.40
C LEU A 42 -13.37 -6.04 -3.53
N LEU A 43 -13.25 -6.21 -2.21
CA LEU A 43 -13.48 -5.17 -1.21
C LEU A 43 -12.16 -4.43 -0.97
N VAL A 44 -12.04 -3.21 -1.48
CA VAL A 44 -10.93 -2.30 -1.16
C VAL A 44 -11.23 -1.67 0.19
N ILE A 45 -10.48 -2.04 1.24
CA ILE A 45 -10.63 -1.47 2.58
C ILE A 45 -9.76 -0.21 2.67
N GLY A 46 -10.35 0.94 2.36
CA GLY A 46 -9.77 2.25 2.69
C GLY A 46 -9.98 2.55 4.18
N LEU A 47 -8.91 2.58 4.97
CA LEU A 47 -8.93 3.04 6.36
C LEU A 47 -8.96 4.57 6.41
N GLY A 48 -10.15 5.16 6.22
CA GLY A 48 -10.38 6.59 6.42
C GLY A 48 -10.95 6.88 7.81
N VAL A 49 -10.12 7.39 8.74
CA VAL A 49 -10.59 7.96 10.02
C VAL A 49 -11.14 9.37 9.79
N ALA A 50 -12.46 9.51 9.75
CA ALA A 50 -13.14 10.80 9.70
C ALA A 50 -12.99 11.54 11.04
N SER A 51 -12.11 12.55 11.08
CA SER A 51 -12.04 13.51 12.20
C SER A 51 -13.16 14.54 12.07
N THR A 52 -14.17 14.46 12.93
CA THR A 52 -15.20 15.51 13.04
C THR A 52 -14.64 16.67 13.87
N ALA A 53 -14.28 17.76 13.20
CA ALA A 53 -14.08 19.06 13.83
C ALA A 53 -15.44 19.70 14.13
N GLY A 54 -15.66 20.07 15.39
CA GLY A 54 -16.80 20.87 15.85
C GLY A 54 -16.31 22.09 16.62
N ALA A 55 -16.41 23.26 15.99
CA ALA A 55 -16.39 24.60 16.57
C ALA A 55 -17.85 25.11 16.55
N PHE A 56 -18.41 26.04 17.34
CA PHE A 56 -17.98 27.10 18.26
C PHE A 56 -19.11 27.30 19.31
N ASP A 57 -18.82 27.88 20.48
CA ASP A 57 -19.49 29.12 20.96
C ASP A 57 -18.97 29.52 22.36
N ASP A 58 -18.53 30.77 22.45
CA ASP A 58 -18.24 31.61 23.63
C ASP A 58 -19.26 32.78 23.53
N PRO A 59 -19.49 33.71 24.50
CA PRO A 59 -18.93 33.85 25.84
C PRO A 59 -19.98 34.21 26.92
N THR A 60 -19.60 34.26 28.20
CA THR A 60 -20.25 35.16 29.16
C THR A 60 -19.23 35.77 30.11
N ALA A 61 -19.02 37.06 29.92
CA ALA A 61 -18.25 37.92 30.80
C ALA A 61 -18.98 38.20 32.12
N ALA A 62 -18.23 38.18 33.22
CA ALA A 62 -18.51 39.03 34.37
C ALA A 62 -17.18 39.45 35.01
N SER A 63 -16.85 40.73 34.88
CA SER A 63 -15.76 41.42 35.57
C SER A 63 -16.22 41.93 36.94
N SER A 64 -15.31 41.91 37.93
CA SER A 64 -15.17 42.88 39.05
C SER A 64 -13.88 42.52 39.85
N THR A 65 -12.70 43.07 39.56
CA THR A 65 -12.00 44.29 40.07
C THR A 65 -11.42 44.25 41.50
N THR A 66 -10.11 44.60 41.59
CA THR A 66 -9.28 45.17 42.73
C THR A 66 -8.86 44.22 43.87
N ALA A 67 -7.63 44.17 44.42
CA ALA A 67 -6.45 45.07 44.42
C ALA A 67 -5.15 44.28 44.85
N PRO A 68 -3.94 44.90 44.92
CA PRO A 68 -2.65 44.25 44.76
C PRO A 68 -1.88 43.91 46.06
N GLY A 69 -0.86 43.05 45.92
CA GLY A 69 0.36 43.07 46.74
C GLY A 69 0.47 42.01 47.83
N ALA A 70 1.04 40.85 47.51
CA ALA A 70 1.79 40.05 48.47
C ALA A 70 2.86 39.23 47.74
N THR A 71 4.10 39.67 47.86
CA THR A 71 5.31 38.91 47.55
C THR A 71 5.28 37.62 48.36
N SER A 72 5.14 36.46 47.71
CA SER A 72 5.33 35.17 48.34
C SER A 72 5.94 34.20 47.34
N THR A 73 7.20 33.89 47.61
CA THR A 73 8.07 32.90 46.99
C THR A 73 7.34 31.59 46.68
N PRO A 74 7.46 30.99 45.48
CA PRO A 74 7.04 29.61 45.28
C PRO A 74 8.04 28.69 46.00
N ARG A 75 7.68 28.36 47.23
CA ARG A 75 8.23 27.27 48.02
C ARG A 75 8.00 25.99 47.23
N GLY A 76 9.07 25.26 46.94
CA GLY A 76 8.99 23.94 46.34
C GLY A 76 7.94 23.07 47.03
N GLN A 77 6.91 22.71 46.28
CA GLN A 77 5.99 21.64 46.64
C GLN A 77 6.04 20.61 45.52
N ALA A 78 7.12 19.84 45.53
CA ALA A 78 7.07 18.46 45.12
C ALA A 78 6.15 17.72 46.12
N MET A 79 4.85 17.70 45.83
CA MET A 79 3.91 16.81 46.49
C MET A 79 4.14 15.39 45.95
N GLY A 80 5.12 14.71 46.53
CA GLY A 80 5.29 13.27 46.37
C GLY A 80 4.12 12.55 47.01
N THR A 81 3.48 11.67 46.25
CA THR A 81 2.49 10.71 46.75
C THR A 81 3.14 9.79 47.80
N PRO A 82 2.39 9.34 48.84
CA PRO A 82 2.96 8.59 49.96
C PRO A 82 3.52 7.19 49.64
N ASP A 83 3.42 6.70 48.40
CA ASP A 83 3.84 5.34 48.02
C ASP A 83 5.28 5.23 47.48
N GLY A 84 6.06 6.32 47.46
CA GLY A 84 7.52 6.25 47.23
C GLY A 84 7.98 5.70 45.87
N ARG A 85 7.08 5.21 45.01
CA ARG A 85 7.34 4.93 43.60
C ARG A 85 7.39 6.27 42.89
N ARG A 86 8.60 6.81 42.71
CA ARG A 86 8.86 7.67 41.58
C ARG A 86 8.51 6.84 40.35
N VAL A 87 7.32 7.04 39.80
CA VAL A 87 7.06 6.67 38.41
C VAL A 87 8.13 7.41 37.65
N SER A 88 9.17 6.71 37.20
CA SER A 88 10.14 7.31 36.29
C SER A 88 9.31 7.87 35.15
N PRO A 89 9.34 9.20 34.92
CA PRO A 89 8.52 9.78 33.88
C PRO A 89 8.90 9.10 32.58
N ILE A 90 7.90 8.66 31.81
CA ILE A 90 8.12 8.17 30.46
C ILE A 90 8.88 9.30 29.74
N PRO A 91 10.09 9.05 29.23
CA PRO A 91 10.84 10.08 28.54
C PRO A 91 10.01 10.53 27.33
N ALA A 92 9.87 11.84 27.14
CA ALA A 92 9.21 12.33 25.93
C ALA A 92 10.06 11.93 24.72
N PHE A 93 9.41 11.47 23.65
CA PHE A 93 10.08 11.30 22.37
C PHE A 93 10.34 12.69 21.78
N THR A 94 11.61 13.05 21.60
CA THR A 94 12.01 14.39 21.16
C THR A 94 12.66 14.43 19.78
N ALA A 95 12.83 13.28 19.12
CA ALA A 95 13.34 13.27 17.76
C ALA A 95 12.27 13.81 16.81
N THR A 96 12.70 14.64 15.86
CA THR A 96 11.85 15.15 14.79
C THR A 96 11.85 14.14 13.65
N ALA A 97 10.69 13.94 13.01
CA ALA A 97 10.61 13.14 11.80
C ALA A 97 11.59 13.68 10.74
N PRO A 98 12.37 12.81 10.08
CA PRO A 98 13.20 13.25 8.96
C PRO A 98 12.29 13.82 7.86
N PRO A 99 12.76 14.83 7.10
CA PRO A 99 12.02 15.32 5.94
C PRO A 99 11.93 14.20 4.89
N HIS A 100 10.79 14.12 4.20
CA HIS A 100 10.61 13.15 3.12
C HIS A 100 11.55 13.45 1.95
N THR A 101 12.24 12.41 1.48
CA THR A 101 13.08 12.46 0.29
C THR A 101 12.26 11.93 -0.88
N PRO A 102 11.93 12.75 -1.89
CA PRO A 102 11.13 12.28 -3.01
C PRO A 102 11.83 11.15 -3.75
N ALA A 103 11.07 10.09 -4.07
CA ALA A 103 11.55 8.95 -4.81
C ALA A 103 11.86 9.33 -6.27
N SER A 104 12.91 8.73 -6.82
CA SER A 104 13.21 8.84 -8.25
C SER A 104 12.19 8.07 -9.10
N GLU A 105 12.09 8.42 -10.39
CA GLU A 105 11.27 7.68 -11.35
C GLU A 105 11.64 6.19 -11.41
N GLU A 106 12.92 5.85 -11.23
CA GLU A 106 13.41 4.47 -11.21
C GLU A 106 12.93 3.71 -9.97
N GLU A 107 12.96 4.35 -8.80
CA GLU A 107 12.47 3.77 -7.54
C GLU A 107 10.96 3.55 -7.59
N MET A 108 10.20 4.51 -8.15
CA MET A 108 8.77 4.34 -8.37
C MET A 108 8.47 3.22 -9.36
N ALA A 109 9.21 3.14 -10.47
CA ALA A 109 9.07 2.03 -11.42
C ALA A 109 9.40 0.66 -10.80
N GLU A 110 10.32 0.59 -9.84
CA GLU A 110 10.53 -0.63 -9.06
C GLU A 110 9.38 -0.93 -8.10
N ALA A 111 8.81 0.08 -7.43
CA ALA A 111 7.66 -0.09 -6.56
C ALA A 111 6.46 -0.69 -7.31
N TYR A 112 6.11 -0.16 -8.48
CA TYR A 112 5.04 -0.72 -9.31
C TYR A 112 5.33 -2.14 -9.80
N ARG A 113 6.59 -2.45 -10.15
CA ARG A 113 6.97 -3.82 -10.53
C ARG A 113 6.81 -4.79 -9.37
N ARG A 114 7.25 -4.40 -8.16
CA ARG A 114 7.12 -5.21 -6.96
C ARG A 114 5.66 -5.49 -6.62
N GLU A 115 4.80 -4.49 -6.71
CA GLU A 115 3.35 -4.66 -6.50
C GLU A 115 2.73 -5.61 -7.55
N ALA A 116 3.10 -5.47 -8.82
CA ALA A 116 2.66 -6.39 -9.88
C ALA A 116 3.16 -7.83 -9.66
N ASP A 117 4.37 -7.99 -9.13
CA ASP A 117 4.95 -9.29 -8.79
C ASP A 117 4.25 -9.94 -7.59
N SER A 118 4.05 -9.19 -6.50
CA SER A 118 3.37 -9.66 -5.29
C SER A 118 1.89 -9.97 -5.53
N SER A 119 1.19 -9.14 -6.30
CA SER A 119 -0.20 -9.42 -6.70
C SER A 119 -0.29 -10.67 -7.60
N TRP A 120 0.69 -10.88 -8.49
CA TRP A 120 0.76 -12.11 -9.29
C TRP A 120 1.05 -13.35 -8.42
N GLU A 121 1.97 -13.25 -7.46
CA GLU A 121 2.28 -14.34 -6.54
C GLU A 121 1.02 -14.75 -5.75
N LEU A 122 0.34 -13.78 -5.14
CA LEU A 122 -0.93 -14.00 -4.45
C LEU A 122 -1.96 -14.64 -5.37
N PHE A 123 -2.16 -14.07 -6.56
CA PHE A 123 -3.07 -14.60 -7.57
C PHE A 123 -2.75 -16.06 -7.93
N SER A 124 -1.51 -16.35 -8.26
CA SER A 124 -1.05 -17.68 -8.69
C SER A 124 -1.18 -18.73 -7.58
N SER A 125 -1.12 -18.29 -6.31
CA SER A 125 -1.35 -19.17 -5.16
C SER A 125 -2.82 -19.58 -4.99
N LEU A 126 -3.75 -18.79 -5.54
CA LEU A 126 -5.20 -19.02 -5.44
C LEU A 126 -5.76 -19.80 -6.63
N VAL A 127 -5.06 -19.82 -7.76
CA VAL A 127 -5.48 -20.51 -8.98
C VAL A 127 -4.80 -21.88 -9.07
N ASP A 128 -5.60 -22.94 -8.94
CA ASP A 128 -5.13 -24.30 -9.15
C ASP A 128 -4.66 -24.51 -10.60
N GLY A 129 -3.48 -25.11 -10.78
CA GLY A 129 -3.03 -25.59 -12.09
C GLY A 129 -1.90 -24.81 -12.77
N GLY A 130 -1.17 -23.95 -12.04
CA GLY A 130 0.06 -23.35 -12.54
C GLY A 130 -0.22 -22.29 -13.62
N ALA A 131 -0.99 -21.26 -13.24
CA ALA A 131 -1.24 -20.09 -14.08
C ALA A 131 0.09 -19.52 -14.62
N VAL A 132 0.10 -19.19 -15.91
CA VAL A 132 1.27 -18.59 -16.56
C VAL A 132 1.09 -17.09 -16.56
N ARG A 133 2.09 -16.35 -16.08
CA ARG A 133 2.06 -14.89 -16.02
C ARG A 133 2.05 -14.31 -17.44
N PRO A 134 1.04 -13.50 -17.80
CA PRO A 134 1.08 -12.80 -19.08
C PRO A 134 2.12 -11.67 -19.02
N ASP A 135 2.73 -11.38 -20.17
CA ASP A 135 3.65 -10.25 -20.32
C ASP A 135 2.83 -8.97 -20.46
N VAL A 136 2.87 -8.14 -19.43
CA VAL A 136 2.05 -6.93 -19.31
C VAL A 136 2.96 -5.75 -19.00
N THR A 137 2.82 -4.68 -19.80
CA THR A 137 3.53 -3.42 -19.58
C THR A 137 2.63 -2.46 -18.82
N LEU A 138 3.19 -1.72 -17.86
CA LEU A 138 2.53 -0.60 -17.21
C LEU A 138 2.25 0.48 -18.26
N GLU A 139 0.98 0.80 -18.48
CA GLU A 139 0.57 1.83 -19.44
C GLU A 139 0.43 3.19 -18.78
N ARG A 140 -0.21 3.24 -17.61
CA ARG A 140 -0.46 4.49 -16.90
C ARG A 140 -0.77 4.24 -15.42
N VAL A 141 -0.27 5.10 -14.54
CA VAL A 141 -0.68 5.16 -13.14
C VAL A 141 -2.01 5.90 -13.01
N VAL A 142 -2.91 5.38 -12.19
CA VAL A 142 -4.26 5.92 -11.99
C VAL A 142 -4.40 6.46 -10.58
N SER A 143 -5.08 7.60 -10.43
CA SER A 143 -5.47 8.13 -9.12
C SER A 143 -6.44 7.17 -8.42
N GLU A 144 -6.56 7.26 -7.09
CA GLU A 144 -7.55 6.46 -6.35
C GLU A 144 -8.99 6.71 -6.83
N GLU A 145 -9.33 7.96 -7.16
CA GLU A 145 -10.66 8.36 -7.66
C GLU A 145 -10.98 7.77 -9.03
N ASP A 146 -10.01 7.77 -9.96
CA ASP A 146 -10.21 7.30 -11.33
C ASP A 146 -10.03 5.78 -11.48
N PHE A 147 -9.46 5.11 -10.48
CA PHE A 147 -9.10 3.69 -10.55
C PHE A 147 -10.31 2.79 -10.86
N PRO A 148 -11.49 2.93 -10.22
CA PRO A 148 -12.62 2.04 -10.49
C PRO A 148 -13.10 2.12 -11.94
N ASP A 149 -13.19 3.32 -12.50
CA ASP A 149 -13.65 3.54 -13.87
C ASP A 149 -12.63 3.00 -14.88
N GLN A 150 -11.33 3.24 -14.66
CA GLN A 150 -10.28 2.71 -15.53
C GLN A 150 -10.24 1.18 -15.53
N GLN A 151 -10.43 0.55 -14.37
CA GLN A 151 -10.48 -0.91 -14.27
C GLN A 151 -11.71 -1.48 -14.98
N VAL A 152 -12.89 -0.87 -14.82
CA VAL A 152 -14.10 -1.29 -15.52
C VAL A 152 -13.96 -1.14 -17.03
N GLU A 153 -13.36 -0.04 -17.51
CA GLU A 153 -13.07 0.16 -18.93
C GLU A 153 -12.17 -0.95 -19.48
N CYS A 154 -11.07 -1.26 -18.78
CA CYS A 154 -10.16 -2.32 -19.17
C CYS A 154 -10.85 -3.68 -19.22
N LEU A 155 -11.59 -4.05 -18.17
CA LEU A 155 -12.31 -5.33 -18.11
C LEU A 155 -13.34 -5.46 -19.23
N ARG A 156 -14.09 -4.39 -19.54
CA ARG A 156 -15.04 -4.38 -20.65
C ARG A 156 -14.36 -4.51 -22.00
N SER A 157 -13.16 -3.97 -22.17
CA SER A 157 -12.37 -4.14 -23.40
C SER A 157 -11.92 -5.60 -23.61
N GLU A 158 -11.74 -6.35 -22.53
CA GLU A 158 -11.49 -7.81 -22.52
C GLU A 158 -12.79 -8.63 -22.65
N GLY A 159 -13.95 -7.99 -22.78
CA GLY A 159 -15.25 -8.65 -22.92
C GLY A 159 -15.88 -9.09 -21.60
N ILE A 160 -15.35 -8.64 -20.46
CA ILE A 160 -15.90 -8.92 -19.13
C ILE A 160 -16.95 -7.86 -18.78
N GLU A 161 -18.15 -8.31 -18.41
CA GLU A 161 -19.20 -7.40 -17.93
C GLU A 161 -18.85 -6.93 -16.52
N ALA A 162 -18.33 -5.70 -16.43
CA ALA A 162 -17.96 -5.07 -15.17
C ALA A 162 -18.72 -3.75 -14.95
N SER A 163 -18.89 -3.35 -13.69
CA SER A 163 -19.45 -2.05 -13.32
C SER A 163 -18.91 -1.55 -11.97
N VAL A 164 -18.93 -0.24 -11.77
CA VAL A 164 -18.62 0.38 -10.48
C VAL A 164 -19.87 0.31 -9.60
N ILE A 165 -19.68 -0.08 -8.34
CA ILE A 165 -20.70 -0.07 -7.29
C ILE A 165 -20.37 1.01 -6.25
N GLY A 166 -21.33 1.32 -5.38
CA GLY A 166 -21.18 2.38 -4.38
C GLY A 166 -19.90 2.23 -3.54
N GLY A 167 -19.20 3.36 -3.33
CA GLY A 167 -17.94 3.40 -2.58
C GLY A 167 -16.69 3.05 -3.40
N GLY A 168 -16.74 3.09 -4.74
CA GLY A 168 -15.59 2.83 -5.59
C GLY A 168 -15.27 1.34 -5.78
N GLY A 169 -16.14 0.45 -5.29
CA GLY A 169 -16.00 -0.98 -5.54
C GLY A 169 -16.26 -1.34 -7.01
N ILE A 170 -15.67 -2.44 -7.47
CA ILE A 170 -15.89 -2.98 -8.81
C ILE A 170 -16.59 -4.33 -8.69
N THR A 171 -17.61 -4.57 -9.51
CA THR A 171 -18.28 -5.87 -9.63
C THR A 171 -18.22 -6.37 -11.06
N TYR A 172 -18.12 -7.69 -11.22
CA TYR A 172 -18.13 -8.39 -12.51
C TYR A 172 -18.60 -9.83 -12.31
N ASP A 173 -19.21 -10.40 -13.35
CA ASP A 173 -19.67 -11.79 -13.37
C ASP A 173 -18.72 -12.66 -14.20
N ASP A 174 -18.32 -13.82 -13.66
CA ASP A 174 -17.49 -14.84 -14.35
C ASP A 174 -16.28 -14.28 -15.13
N GLY A 175 -15.57 -13.31 -14.54
CA GLY A 175 -14.41 -12.69 -15.18
C GLY A 175 -13.19 -13.62 -15.27
N ASP A 176 -12.47 -13.58 -16.39
CA ASP A 176 -11.21 -14.29 -16.53
C ASP A 176 -10.21 -13.76 -15.48
N PRO A 177 -9.75 -14.60 -14.54
CA PRO A 177 -8.82 -14.20 -13.48
C PRO A 177 -7.52 -13.58 -14.04
N ILE A 178 -7.05 -14.04 -15.21
CA ILE A 178 -5.86 -13.50 -15.87
C ILE A 178 -6.11 -12.10 -16.43
N ALA A 179 -7.29 -11.85 -17.01
CA ALA A 179 -7.66 -10.53 -17.51
C ALA A 179 -7.80 -9.52 -16.36
N ILE A 180 -8.36 -9.95 -15.23
CA ILE A 180 -8.48 -9.11 -14.02
C ILE A 180 -7.11 -8.66 -13.53
N TRP A 181 -6.16 -9.60 -13.36
CA TRP A 181 -4.80 -9.27 -12.98
C TRP A 181 -4.12 -8.37 -14.02
N SER A 182 -4.29 -8.67 -15.32
CA SER A 182 -3.68 -7.90 -16.40
C SER A 182 -4.16 -6.45 -16.41
N CYS A 183 -5.44 -6.19 -16.16
CA CYS A 183 -5.95 -4.83 -16.04
C CYS A 183 -5.31 -4.07 -14.87
N GLN A 184 -5.20 -4.70 -13.70
CA GLN A 184 -4.51 -4.10 -12.55
C GLN A 184 -3.04 -3.79 -12.82
N ALA A 185 -2.32 -4.68 -13.51
CA ALA A 185 -0.91 -4.50 -13.86
C ALA A 185 -0.69 -3.43 -14.95
N ARG A 186 -1.63 -3.25 -15.90
CA ARG A 186 -1.58 -2.19 -16.92
C ARG A 186 -1.86 -0.81 -16.34
N PHE A 187 -2.81 -0.76 -15.39
CA PHE A 187 -3.34 0.48 -14.83
C PHE A 187 -3.28 0.48 -13.29
N PRO A 188 -2.08 0.41 -12.69
CA PRO A 188 -1.97 0.38 -11.24
C PRO A 188 -2.44 1.71 -10.63
N MET A 189 -3.00 1.60 -9.43
CA MET A 189 -3.25 2.78 -8.59
C MET A 189 -1.92 3.38 -8.15
N GLU A 190 -1.88 4.70 -7.97
CA GLU A 190 -0.75 5.44 -7.40
C GLU A 190 -0.26 4.78 -6.10
N GLN A 191 1.04 4.46 -6.06
CA GLN A 191 1.68 3.85 -4.90
C GLN A 191 2.30 4.92 -4.01
N PRO A 192 2.33 4.72 -2.68
CA PRO A 192 3.10 5.59 -1.80
C PRO A 192 4.58 5.57 -2.20
N GLU A 193 5.23 6.71 -2.07
CA GLU A 193 6.66 6.80 -2.36
C GLU A 193 7.46 5.90 -1.40
N PRO A 194 8.43 5.12 -1.91
CA PRO A 194 9.33 4.34 -1.07
C PRO A 194 10.07 5.24 -0.07
N LEU A 195 10.09 4.81 1.19
CA LEU A 195 10.82 5.52 2.25
C LEU A 195 12.33 5.23 2.19
N ASP A 196 13.12 6.26 2.49
CA ASP A 196 14.56 6.12 2.65
C ASP A 196 14.94 5.45 4.00
N ASP A 197 16.22 5.12 4.20
CA ASP A 197 16.68 4.46 5.42
C ASP A 197 16.51 5.32 6.69
N ALA A 198 16.56 6.65 6.56
CA ALA A 198 16.38 7.55 7.69
C ALA A 198 14.91 7.60 8.11
N GLU A 199 14.01 7.67 7.13
CA GLU A 199 12.56 7.59 7.31
C GLU A 199 12.14 6.25 7.91
N LEU A 200 12.68 5.13 7.40
CA LEU A 200 12.41 3.79 7.93
C LEU A 200 12.99 3.57 9.33
N ALA A 201 14.09 4.24 9.66
CA ALA A 201 14.66 4.14 11.00
C ALA A 201 13.89 4.93 12.07
N TYR A 202 13.16 5.96 11.69
CA TYR A 202 12.46 6.83 12.64
C TYR A 202 11.43 6.09 13.51
N PRO A 203 10.59 5.17 12.96
CA PRO A 203 9.75 4.29 13.78
C PRO A 203 10.55 3.41 14.75
N HIS A 204 11.70 2.88 14.35
CA HIS A 204 12.55 2.08 15.23
C HIS A 204 13.06 2.91 16.41
N ASP A 205 13.58 4.10 16.13
CA ASP A 205 14.05 5.03 17.16
C ASP A 205 12.91 5.39 18.13
N TYR A 206 11.68 5.60 17.63
CA TYR A 206 10.48 5.81 18.46
C TYR A 206 10.16 4.60 19.34
N ILE A 207 10.14 3.40 18.75
CA ILE A 207 9.80 2.18 19.47
C ILE A 207 10.77 1.96 20.64
N VAL A 208 12.07 2.04 20.38
CA VAL A 208 13.11 1.75 21.37
C VAL A 208 13.20 2.83 22.45
N SER A 209 13.10 4.11 22.06
CA SER A 209 13.32 5.23 23.00
C SER A 209 12.08 5.65 23.78
N PHE A 210 10.88 5.38 23.27
CA PHE A 210 9.61 5.78 23.89
C PHE A 210 8.67 4.61 24.16
N LEU A 211 8.30 3.83 23.14
CA LEU A 211 7.20 2.88 23.25
C LEU A 211 7.50 1.75 24.24
N LEU A 212 8.67 1.12 24.13
CA LEU A 212 9.09 0.05 25.03
C LEU A 212 9.22 0.54 26.49
N PRO A 213 9.85 1.70 26.79
CA PRO A 213 9.79 2.30 28.12
C PRO A 213 8.37 2.60 28.61
N CYS A 214 7.48 3.09 27.75
CA CYS A 214 6.09 3.39 28.10
C CYS A 214 5.35 2.14 28.57
N TYR A 215 5.44 1.05 27.80
CA TYR A 215 4.91 -0.26 28.18
C TYR A 215 5.43 -0.75 29.54
N ALA A 216 6.73 -0.59 29.80
CA ALA A 216 7.32 -0.98 31.08
C ALA A 216 6.82 -0.14 32.27
N VAL A 217 6.66 1.18 32.09
CA VAL A 217 6.10 2.08 33.13
C VAL A 217 4.63 1.77 33.42
N GLU A 218 3.88 1.40 32.39
CA GLU A 218 2.47 1.03 32.51
C GLU A 218 2.23 -0.38 33.05
N GLY A 219 3.32 -1.11 33.36
CA GLY A 219 3.25 -2.44 33.98
C GLY A 219 3.01 -3.59 33.00
N GLU A 220 3.09 -3.33 31.69
CA GLU A 220 2.89 -4.31 30.62
C GLU A 220 4.13 -4.34 29.70
N PRO A 221 5.34 -4.65 30.21
CA PRO A 221 6.56 -4.62 29.40
C PRO A 221 6.50 -5.64 28.27
N TYR A 222 7.00 -5.26 27.10
CA TYR A 222 7.26 -6.20 26.01
C TYR A 222 8.47 -7.08 26.38
N THR A 223 8.34 -8.40 26.20
CA THR A 223 9.35 -9.40 26.60
C THR A 223 10.02 -10.12 25.43
N GLY A 224 9.59 -9.85 24.20
CA GLY A 224 10.17 -10.48 23.01
C GLY A 224 11.52 -9.87 22.61
N PRO A 225 12.20 -10.46 21.60
CA PRO A 225 13.38 -9.86 21.02
C PRO A 225 13.03 -8.54 20.33
N VAL A 226 13.97 -7.59 20.35
CA VAL A 226 13.88 -6.32 19.63
C VAL A 226 14.90 -6.38 18.48
N PRO A 227 14.48 -6.20 17.22
CA PRO A 227 15.40 -6.24 16.09
C PRO A 227 16.41 -5.09 16.17
N SER A 228 17.59 -5.32 15.57
CA SER A 228 18.52 -4.22 15.35
C SER A 228 17.89 -3.19 14.40
N ARG A 229 18.44 -1.97 14.37
CA ARG A 229 17.96 -0.92 13.46
C ARG A 229 18.06 -1.37 11.99
N GLU A 230 19.15 -2.05 11.62
CA GLU A 230 19.37 -2.56 10.27
C GLU A 230 18.37 -3.67 9.93
N ASP A 231 18.12 -4.60 10.84
CA ASP A 231 17.12 -5.66 10.64
C ASP A 231 15.71 -5.08 10.51
N PHE A 232 15.36 -4.08 11.33
CA PHE A 232 14.08 -3.39 11.25
C PHE A 232 13.85 -2.73 9.88
N ILE A 233 14.87 -2.03 9.36
CA ILE A 233 14.80 -1.41 8.03
C ILE A 233 14.65 -2.47 6.94
N ALA A 234 15.40 -3.57 7.03
CA ALA A 234 15.32 -4.67 6.08
C ALA A 234 13.92 -5.32 6.06
N GLU A 235 13.34 -5.58 7.24
CA GLU A 235 11.97 -6.11 7.38
C GLU A 235 10.91 -5.13 6.88
N ALA A 236 11.05 -3.84 7.17
CA ALA A 236 10.14 -2.80 6.68
C ALA A 236 10.16 -2.70 5.15
N ARG A 237 11.34 -2.80 4.51
CA ARG A 237 11.47 -2.86 3.04
C ARG A 237 10.82 -4.11 2.44
N ALA A 238 10.80 -5.21 3.18
CA ALA A 238 10.11 -6.43 2.79
C ALA A 238 8.58 -6.38 2.99
N SER A 239 8.03 -5.23 3.39
CA SER A 239 6.60 -5.07 3.74
C SER A 239 6.15 -5.91 4.93
N TYR A 240 7.07 -6.27 5.83
CA TYR A 240 6.79 -6.97 7.09
C TYR A 240 7.29 -6.13 8.27
N PRO A 241 6.76 -4.91 8.50
CA PRO A 241 7.25 -4.06 9.58
C PRO A 241 7.03 -4.74 10.94
N TRP A 242 8.11 -4.93 11.68
CA TRP A 242 8.04 -5.44 13.05
C TRP A 242 7.33 -4.44 13.97
N SER A 243 6.52 -4.95 14.90
CA SER A 243 5.86 -4.14 15.93
C SER A 243 5.85 -4.87 17.27
N PRO A 244 6.19 -4.21 18.40
CA PRO A 244 6.11 -4.83 19.71
C PRO A 244 4.66 -4.83 20.22
N ILE A 245 4.12 -6.03 20.44
CA ILE A 245 2.82 -6.23 21.09
C ILE A 245 3.08 -6.84 22.47
N PRO A 246 2.75 -6.14 23.57
CA PRO A 246 2.85 -6.71 24.91
C PRO A 246 1.79 -7.79 25.12
N ASP A 247 1.99 -8.65 26.13
CA ASP A 247 1.06 -9.76 26.44
C ASP A 247 -0.38 -9.31 26.65
N ARG A 248 -0.59 -8.08 27.14
CA ARG A 248 -1.91 -7.47 27.31
C ARG A 248 -1.97 -6.09 26.71
N MET A 249 -2.53 -6.00 25.51
CA MET A 249 -2.92 -4.74 24.90
C MET A 249 -4.34 -4.35 25.35
N THR A 250 -4.45 -3.30 26.16
CA THR A 250 -5.75 -2.72 26.56
C THR A 250 -5.94 -1.36 25.89
N GLY A 251 -7.18 -0.92 25.69
CA GLY A 251 -7.43 0.42 25.13
C GLY A 251 -6.82 1.55 25.97
N ALA A 252 -6.77 1.38 27.30
CA ALA A 252 -6.11 2.32 28.19
C ALA A 252 -4.58 2.34 28.00
N LEU A 253 -3.97 1.19 27.71
CA LEU A 253 -2.55 1.10 27.37
C LEU A 253 -2.27 1.78 26.03
N SER A 254 -3.02 1.46 24.98
CA SER A 254 -2.86 2.07 23.65
C SER A 254 -3.05 3.59 23.68
N SER A 255 -3.95 4.10 24.53
CA SER A 255 -4.16 5.55 24.67
C SER A 255 -3.00 6.28 25.36
N ARG A 256 -2.28 5.60 26.26
CA ARG A 256 -1.16 6.17 27.03
C ARG A 256 0.19 5.94 26.37
N CYS A 257 0.30 4.86 25.60
CA CYS A 257 1.45 4.46 24.81
C CYS A 257 1.04 4.33 23.33
N PRO A 258 0.94 5.45 22.59
CA PRO A 258 0.63 5.42 21.18
C PRO A 258 1.64 4.56 20.40
N SER A 259 1.15 3.73 19.48
CA SER A 259 2.01 2.79 18.72
C SER A 259 2.76 3.44 17.56
N GLN A 260 2.51 4.71 17.27
CA GLN A 260 3.13 5.46 16.17
C GLN A 260 3.74 6.77 16.67
N PRO A 261 4.86 7.20 16.08
CA PRO A 261 5.43 8.50 16.38
C PRO A 261 4.49 9.63 15.93
N PRO A 262 4.56 10.81 16.58
CA PRO A 262 3.88 12.00 16.09
C PRO A 262 4.28 12.31 14.65
N GLY A 263 3.29 12.67 13.81
CA GLY A 263 3.50 13.03 12.40
C GLY A 263 3.45 11.87 11.40
N MET A 264 3.12 10.65 11.84
CA MET A 264 2.94 9.46 10.97
C MET A 264 1.48 9.01 10.82
N GLY A 265 0.52 9.94 10.73
CA GLY A 265 -0.90 9.61 10.57
C GLY A 265 -1.70 10.69 9.86
#